data_AF-C7RCJ5-F1
#
_entry.id   AF-C7RCJ5-F1
#
_cell.length_a   1.000
_cell.length_b   1.000
_cell.length_c   1.000
_cell.angle_alpha   90.00
_cell.angle_beta   90.00
_cell.angle_gamma   90.00
#
_symmetry.space_group_name_H-M   'P 1'
#
loop_
_entity.id
_entity.type
_entity.pdbx_description
1 polymer ?
#
loop_
_entity_poly.entity_id
_entity_poly.type
_entity_poly.pdbx_seq_one_letter_code
_entity_poly.pdbx_strand_id
1 'polypeptide(L)'
;MNKTLYLKKTVCTLSFAIALALGACSNESETVVTPESNEQVAEVTSEGQTRGSDQDIIKESVEYSRFDIYAPFTLTSDLSHLSANQKKMISLLIDAGKIMDNLFWKQAYGDKEALLAKIEDPKAKQFAIINYGPWDRLDGNKPFIEGYDVKNKGAQFYPADMTVAQFEAWEQKDKDGLYSLVRRDENGKLKLVPYSVAFKDQLEEASRLLKGAALLAENEGFKKYLELRADALLTDNYQPSDFAWMDMKTNPVEVVIGPIENYEDQLFGYKTAFSAYVLIKDLAWSERLSRFAAFLPELQKGLPVDEKYKQEMPGTDSDLNAYDVVYYAGDSNAGSKTIAINLPNDEQVQLAKGTRRLQLKNAMQAKFDKILVPISEQLITPEQRKHITFDAFFANTMFHEVAHGLGIKNTIDGSNTVRAALKDTASALEEGKADILGLYMVSKLYEKGEIKDGELMDNYVTFLAGIFRSVRFGASSAHGRANMVRFNFFKEAGAFSRDPETGYYSVNFDRMTVAIDALSNKILTIQGDGDYEGAQKLLEEQGIIDDQLASDLKLLEEKQIPVDVTFNQGKEVLGID
;
A
#
# COMPACT_ATOMS: atom_id res chain seq x y z
N MET A 1 36.00 -36.63 33.82
CA MET A 1 34.85 -37.43 33.34
C MET A 1 33.85 -36.48 32.72
N ASN A 2 33.89 -36.39 31.38
CA ASN A 2 33.02 -35.54 30.57
C ASN A 2 31.61 -36.15 30.47
N LYS A 3 30.56 -35.35 30.67
CA LYS A 3 29.20 -35.67 30.23
C LYS A 3 28.75 -34.61 29.24
N THR A 4 28.68 -35.06 28.00
CA THR A 4 28.18 -34.38 26.81
C THR A 4 26.66 -34.24 26.90
N LEU A 5 26.12 -33.03 26.75
CA LEU A 5 24.68 -32.80 26.59
C LEU A 5 24.41 -32.48 25.12
N TYR A 6 23.71 -33.40 24.45
CA TYR A 6 23.19 -33.22 23.09
C TYR A 6 21.97 -32.28 23.13
N LEU A 7 22.07 -31.09 22.55
CA LEU A 7 20.92 -30.24 22.24
C LEU A 7 20.51 -30.51 20.78
N LYS A 8 19.32 -31.10 20.59
CA LYS A 8 18.68 -31.21 19.28
C LYS A 8 18.26 -29.80 18.82
N LYS A 9 18.83 -29.33 17.71
CA LYS A 9 18.31 -28.17 16.98
C LYS A 9 17.10 -28.62 16.17
N THR A 10 15.91 -28.16 16.55
CA THR A 10 14.72 -28.21 15.68
C THR A 10 14.77 -26.98 14.79
N VAL A 11 14.98 -27.20 13.49
CA VAL A 11 14.93 -26.18 12.45
C VAL A 11 13.45 -25.92 12.14
N CYS A 12 12.92 -24.78 12.58
CA CYS A 12 11.63 -24.28 12.10
C CYS A 12 11.91 -23.38 10.89
N THR A 13 11.81 -23.95 9.70
CA THR A 13 11.64 -23.19 8.45
C THR A 13 10.21 -22.68 8.38
N LEU A 14 10.02 -21.37 8.56
CA LEU A 14 8.83 -20.67 8.07
C LEU A 14 9.29 -19.73 6.96
N SER A 15 9.08 -20.15 5.72
CA SER A 15 9.21 -19.30 4.54
C SER A 15 7.82 -19.08 3.99
N PHE A 16 7.41 -17.85 3.71
CA PHE A 16 6.45 -17.55 2.63
C PHE A 16 6.47 -16.06 2.25
N ALA A 17 7.14 -15.79 1.13
CA ALA A 17 6.74 -14.80 0.14
C ALA A 17 5.77 -15.47 -0.85
N ILE A 18 4.71 -14.80 -1.29
CA ILE A 18 3.95 -15.22 -2.49
C ILE A 18 3.59 -13.98 -3.32
N ALA A 19 4.22 -13.91 -4.49
CA ALA A 19 3.77 -13.19 -5.67
C ALA A 19 2.67 -14.01 -6.39
N LEU A 20 1.59 -13.37 -6.83
CA LEU A 20 0.55 -13.99 -7.66
C LEU A 20 0.80 -13.64 -9.13
N ALA A 21 1.08 -14.67 -9.93
CA ALA A 21 1.02 -14.61 -11.39
C ALA A 21 -0.02 -15.64 -11.87
N LEU A 22 -1.01 -15.21 -12.64
CA LEU A 22 -1.93 -16.09 -13.36
C LEU A 22 -1.89 -15.72 -14.84
N GLY A 23 -1.33 -16.63 -15.64
CA GLY A 23 -1.57 -16.70 -17.08
C GLY A 23 -2.58 -17.80 -17.35
N ALA A 24 -3.61 -17.51 -18.14
CA ALA A 24 -4.54 -18.50 -18.65
C ALA A 24 -4.57 -18.41 -20.17
N CYS A 25 -4.23 -19.53 -20.81
CA CYS A 25 -4.39 -19.78 -22.23
C CYS A 25 -5.88 -19.88 -22.58
N SER A 26 -6.29 -19.23 -23.67
CA SER A 26 -7.51 -19.60 -24.40
C SER A 26 -7.14 -19.84 -25.86
N ASN A 27 -7.03 -21.12 -26.22
CA ASN A 27 -7.24 -21.58 -27.58
C ASN A 27 -8.73 -21.43 -27.86
N GLU A 28 -9.11 -20.67 -28.88
CA GLU A 28 -10.33 -20.98 -29.61
C GLU A 28 -10.23 -20.55 -31.08
N SER A 29 -10.72 -21.47 -31.89
CA SER A 29 -10.57 -21.68 -33.31
C SER A 29 -11.35 -20.69 -34.17
N GLU A 30 -10.70 -20.24 -35.24
CA GLU A 30 -11.30 -19.52 -36.36
C GLU A 30 -12.46 -20.32 -36.99
N THR A 31 -13.61 -19.67 -37.16
CA THR A 31 -14.49 -19.96 -38.31
C THR A 31 -15.04 -18.66 -38.88
N VAL A 32 -14.64 -18.41 -40.11
CA VAL A 32 -15.03 -17.31 -41.00
C VAL A 32 -16.44 -17.56 -41.53
N VAL A 33 -17.34 -16.58 -41.41
CA VAL A 33 -18.45 -16.39 -42.35
C VAL A 33 -18.76 -14.90 -42.50
N THR A 34 -18.36 -14.32 -43.63
CA THR A 34 -18.92 -13.09 -44.20
C THR A 34 -20.30 -13.37 -44.81
N PRO A 35 -21.15 -12.34 -44.92
CA PRO A 35 -21.49 -11.92 -46.28
C PRO A 35 -21.55 -10.40 -46.46
N GLU A 36 -21.08 -10.00 -47.65
CA GLU A 36 -21.28 -8.70 -48.29
C GLU A 36 -22.76 -8.43 -48.59
N SER A 37 -23.16 -7.16 -48.57
CA SER A 37 -23.92 -6.59 -49.70
C SER A 37 -23.87 -5.06 -49.71
N ASN A 38 -24.00 -4.55 -50.92
CA ASN A 38 -23.53 -3.27 -51.45
C ASN A 38 -24.69 -2.27 -51.59
N GLU A 39 -24.32 -0.98 -51.63
CA GLU A 39 -24.88 0.11 -52.45
C GLU A 39 -26.21 0.84 -52.14
N GLN A 40 -26.01 2.15 -51.87
CA GLN A 40 -26.50 3.35 -52.58
C GLN A 40 -27.92 3.94 -52.39
N VAL A 41 -27.90 5.15 -51.80
CA VAL A 41 -28.42 6.47 -52.27
C VAL A 41 -29.90 6.63 -52.61
N ALA A 42 -30.58 7.55 -51.90
CA ALA A 42 -31.51 8.52 -52.49
C ALA A 42 -31.70 9.75 -51.58
N GLU A 43 -31.30 10.92 -52.09
CA GLU A 43 -31.66 12.28 -51.63
C GLU A 43 -33.16 12.56 -51.88
N VAL A 44 -33.83 13.17 -50.90
CA VAL A 44 -35.04 13.99 -51.14
C VAL A 44 -34.97 15.25 -50.28
N THR A 45 -34.94 16.39 -50.97
CA THR A 45 -35.00 17.76 -50.46
C THR A 45 -36.43 18.17 -50.05
N SER A 46 -36.59 18.87 -48.92
CA SER A 46 -37.63 19.89 -48.77
C SER A 46 -37.26 20.93 -47.72
N GLU A 47 -37.11 22.19 -48.14
CA GLU A 47 -37.00 23.37 -47.28
C GLU A 47 -38.35 23.68 -46.60
N GLY A 48 -38.29 24.10 -45.34
CA GLY A 48 -39.45 24.55 -44.55
C GLY A 48 -39.03 25.22 -43.23
N GLN A 49 -39.21 26.54 -43.19
CA GLN A 49 -38.77 27.50 -42.16
C GLN A 49 -39.18 27.26 -40.68
N THR A 50 -38.22 27.56 -39.80
CA THR A 50 -38.29 28.22 -38.47
C THR A 50 -39.25 27.71 -37.38
N ARG A 51 -38.66 27.30 -36.25
CA ARG A 51 -38.92 27.84 -34.89
C ARG A 51 -37.82 27.39 -33.94
N GLY A 52 -37.29 28.33 -33.15
CA GLY A 52 -36.21 28.08 -32.21
C GLY A 52 -36.64 27.23 -31.01
N SER A 53 -35.67 26.46 -30.52
CA SER A 53 -35.60 26.00 -29.14
C SER A 53 -34.13 25.81 -28.79
N ASP A 54 -33.72 26.46 -27.71
CA ASP A 54 -32.49 26.15 -26.97
C ASP A 54 -32.35 24.64 -26.79
N GLN A 55 -31.20 24.09 -27.20
CA GLN A 55 -30.47 22.97 -26.60
C GLN A 55 -29.53 22.42 -27.67
N ASP A 56 -28.23 22.67 -27.50
CA ASP A 56 -27.15 21.73 -27.82
C ASP A 56 -25.83 22.39 -27.40
N ILE A 57 -25.64 22.53 -26.08
CA ILE A 57 -24.29 22.42 -25.55
C ILE A 57 -24.03 20.92 -25.58
N ILE A 58 -23.40 20.47 -26.66
CA ILE A 58 -22.73 19.17 -26.70
C ILE A 58 -21.75 19.22 -25.53
N LYS A 59 -22.13 18.60 -24.40
CA LYS A 59 -21.15 18.18 -23.42
C LYS A 59 -20.24 17.24 -24.18
N GLU A 60 -19.05 17.73 -24.56
CA GLU A 60 -17.94 16.85 -24.86
C GLU A 60 -17.90 15.84 -23.72
N SER A 61 -18.31 14.61 -24.00
CA SER A 61 -17.99 13.48 -23.16
C SER A 61 -16.47 13.41 -23.18
N VAL A 62 -15.83 13.98 -22.16
CA VAL A 62 -14.39 13.85 -21.98
C VAL A 62 -14.13 12.35 -21.94
N GLU A 63 -13.56 11.83 -23.02
CA GLU A 63 -13.24 10.42 -23.15
C GLU A 63 -12.30 10.04 -22.00
N TYR A 64 -12.64 9.00 -21.26
CA TYR A 64 -11.86 8.55 -20.11
C TYR A 64 -10.44 8.21 -20.57
N SER A 65 -9.46 9.03 -20.17
CA SER A 65 -8.05 8.73 -20.41
C SER A 65 -7.48 8.00 -19.21
N ARG A 66 -6.98 6.77 -19.42
CA ARG A 66 -6.26 6.02 -18.40
C ARG A 66 -5.05 6.78 -17.83
N PHE A 67 -4.51 7.76 -18.56
CA PHE A 67 -3.40 8.58 -18.11
C PHE A 67 -3.79 9.61 -17.03
N ASP A 68 -5.10 9.88 -16.86
CA ASP A 68 -5.62 10.88 -15.92
C ASP A 68 -6.06 10.27 -14.57
N ILE A 69 -5.74 9.00 -14.30
CA ILE A 69 -6.14 8.31 -13.06
C ILE A 69 -5.40 8.80 -11.80
N TYR A 70 -4.39 9.66 -11.95
CA TYR A 70 -3.61 10.21 -10.85
C TYR A 70 -3.91 11.69 -10.64
N ALA A 71 -4.38 12.06 -9.46
CA ALA A 71 -4.58 13.47 -9.10
C ALA A 71 -3.33 14.08 -8.44
N PRO A 72 -2.88 15.27 -8.84
CA PRO A 72 -1.77 15.93 -8.16
C PRO A 72 -2.19 16.44 -6.77
N PHE A 73 -1.28 16.33 -5.81
CA PHE A 73 -1.41 16.85 -4.46
C PHE A 73 -0.06 17.42 -4.00
N THR A 74 -0.07 18.50 -3.24
CA THR A 74 1.17 19.15 -2.77
C THR A 74 1.49 18.71 -1.35
N LEU A 75 2.66 18.10 -1.14
CA LEU A 75 3.09 17.64 0.18
C LEU A 75 3.66 18.79 1.01
N THR A 76 2.82 19.37 1.86
CA THR A 76 3.23 20.39 2.85
C THR A 76 3.39 19.78 4.24
N SER A 77 4.20 20.41 5.08
CA SER A 77 4.28 20.14 6.52
C SER A 77 4.70 21.41 7.27
N ASP A 78 4.26 21.57 8.52
CA ASP A 78 4.71 22.68 9.37
C ASP A 78 6.12 22.41 9.89
N LEU A 79 7.10 23.19 9.40
CA LEU A 79 8.50 23.10 9.81
C LEU A 79 8.88 24.17 10.85
N SER A 80 7.93 24.95 11.38
CA SER A 80 8.20 26.08 12.28
C SER A 80 8.88 25.65 13.59
N HIS A 81 8.60 24.44 14.04
CA HIS A 81 9.15 23.83 15.26
C HIS A 81 10.57 23.26 15.07
N LEU A 82 11.08 23.19 13.84
CA LEU A 82 12.40 22.63 13.54
C LEU A 82 13.50 23.68 13.58
N SER A 83 14.68 23.28 14.04
CA SER A 83 15.89 24.11 14.05
C SER A 83 16.40 24.38 12.63
N ALA A 84 17.25 25.41 12.48
CA ALA A 84 17.90 25.70 11.20
C ALA A 84 18.76 24.52 10.69
N ASN A 85 19.41 23.79 11.61
CA ASN A 85 20.19 22.60 11.27
C ASN A 85 19.29 21.47 10.76
N GLN A 86 18.14 21.25 11.41
CA GLN A 86 17.16 20.25 10.96
C GLN A 86 16.57 20.58 9.59
N LYS A 87 16.26 21.85 9.30
CA LYS A 87 15.80 22.28 7.96
C LYS A 87 16.86 22.03 6.89
N LYS A 88 18.12 22.41 7.17
CA LYS A 88 19.25 22.12 6.26
C LYS A 88 19.49 20.62 6.09
N MET A 89 19.28 19.83 7.13
CA MET A 89 19.37 18.38 7.08
C MET A 89 18.29 17.78 6.16
N ILE A 90 17.03 18.22 6.27
CA ILE A 90 15.95 17.79 5.36
C ILE A 90 16.34 18.02 3.89
N SER A 91 16.94 19.18 3.59
CA SER A 91 17.45 19.50 2.26
C SER A 91 18.48 18.46 1.75
N LEU A 92 19.44 18.05 2.58
CA LEU A 92 20.41 17.00 2.24
C LEU A 92 19.76 15.61 2.09
N LEU A 93 18.78 15.29 2.93
CA LEU A 93 18.05 14.02 2.87
C LEU A 93 17.22 13.92 1.57
N ILE A 94 16.60 15.02 1.12
CA ILE A 94 15.90 15.10 -0.16
C ILE A 94 16.88 14.88 -1.32
N ASP A 95 18.07 15.48 -1.28
CA ASP A 95 19.07 15.28 -2.32
C ASP A 95 19.56 13.83 -2.38
N ALA A 96 19.75 13.18 -1.23
CA ALA A 96 20.05 11.75 -1.17
C ALA A 96 18.88 10.91 -1.73
N GLY A 97 17.63 11.31 -1.46
CA GLY A 97 16.43 10.69 -2.01
C GLY A 97 16.39 10.75 -3.54
N LYS A 98 16.76 11.86 -4.17
CA LYS A 98 16.86 11.98 -5.64
C LYS A 98 17.82 10.95 -6.25
N ILE A 99 18.88 10.58 -5.52
CA ILE A 99 19.80 9.54 -5.97
C ILE A 99 19.12 8.18 -5.96
N MET A 100 18.36 7.86 -4.91
CA MET A 100 17.57 6.62 -4.85
C MET A 100 16.54 6.56 -5.98
N ASP A 101 15.92 7.69 -6.32
CA ASP A 101 14.98 7.80 -7.43
C ASP A 101 15.59 7.35 -8.76
N ASN A 102 16.77 7.89 -9.07
CA ASN A 102 17.49 7.57 -10.29
C ASN A 102 18.04 6.13 -10.28
N LEU A 103 18.44 5.60 -9.12
CA LEU A 103 18.85 4.21 -8.99
C LEU A 103 17.68 3.25 -9.22
N PHE A 104 16.49 3.59 -8.74
CA PHE A 104 15.31 2.77 -8.98
C PHE A 104 14.92 2.75 -10.46
N TRP A 105 15.04 3.86 -11.20
CA TRP A 105 14.89 3.85 -12.67
C TRP A 105 15.77 2.79 -13.34
N LYS A 106 17.03 2.66 -12.89
CA LYS A 106 17.96 1.63 -13.39
C LYS A 106 17.55 0.21 -13.00
N GLN A 107 16.84 0.02 -11.88
CA GLN A 107 16.37 -1.29 -11.42
C GLN A 107 15.05 -1.71 -12.08
N ALA A 108 14.10 -0.78 -12.21
CA ALA A 108 12.76 -1.03 -12.72
C ALA A 108 12.72 -1.12 -14.25
N TYR A 109 13.53 -0.30 -14.94
CA TYR A 109 13.51 -0.20 -16.40
C TYR A 109 14.90 -0.19 -17.02
N GLY A 110 15.77 0.76 -16.65
CA GLY A 110 17.04 1.03 -17.31
C GLY A 110 17.20 2.51 -17.63
N ASP A 111 17.42 2.83 -18.90
CA ASP A 111 17.68 4.20 -19.38
C ASP A 111 16.39 5.03 -19.50
N LYS A 112 16.08 5.79 -18.45
CA LYS A 112 14.90 6.67 -18.37
C LYS A 112 14.83 7.66 -19.52
N GLU A 113 15.93 8.34 -19.81
CA GLU A 113 16.00 9.41 -20.81
C GLU A 113 15.71 8.85 -22.21
N ALA A 114 16.28 7.68 -22.54
CA ALA A 114 16.02 7.00 -23.80
C ALA A 114 14.56 6.54 -23.95
N LEU A 115 13.89 6.16 -22.86
CA LEU A 115 12.45 5.88 -22.89
C LEU A 115 11.64 7.15 -23.14
N LEU A 116 11.83 8.18 -22.33
CA LEU A 116 11.01 9.39 -22.38
C LEU A 116 11.19 10.17 -23.69
N ALA A 117 12.34 10.03 -24.36
CA ALA A 117 12.59 10.59 -25.68
C ALA A 117 11.74 9.94 -26.80
N LYS A 118 11.29 8.70 -26.62
CA LYS A 118 10.46 7.96 -27.59
C LYS A 118 8.96 8.21 -27.43
N ILE A 119 8.54 8.83 -26.33
CA ILE A 119 7.12 9.09 -26.05
C ILE A 119 6.81 10.51 -26.49
N GLU A 120 5.96 10.66 -27.51
CA GLU A 120 5.55 11.98 -28.02
C GLU A 120 4.44 12.61 -27.19
N ASP A 121 3.41 11.82 -26.84
CA ASP A 121 2.27 12.28 -26.03
C ASP A 121 2.74 12.71 -24.63
N PRO A 122 2.54 13.99 -24.24
CA PRO A 122 2.88 14.49 -22.91
C PRO A 122 2.19 13.72 -21.77
N LYS A 123 0.93 13.27 -21.95
CA LYS A 123 0.21 12.51 -20.92
C LYS A 123 0.81 11.13 -20.74
N ALA A 124 1.04 10.40 -21.83
CA ALA A 124 1.71 9.11 -21.80
C ALA A 124 3.12 9.22 -21.21
N LYS A 125 3.86 10.31 -21.49
CA LYS A 125 5.19 10.56 -20.93
C LYS A 125 5.15 10.78 -19.43
N GLN A 126 4.21 11.59 -18.94
CA GLN A 126 4.00 11.79 -17.51
C GLN A 126 3.59 10.48 -16.82
N PHE A 127 2.73 9.70 -17.47
CA PHE A 127 2.30 8.39 -16.97
C PHE A 127 3.49 7.40 -16.88
N ALA A 128 4.40 7.41 -17.86
CA ALA A 128 5.65 6.64 -17.80
C ALA A 128 6.57 7.10 -16.67
N ILE A 129 6.62 8.41 -16.38
CA ILE A 129 7.38 8.94 -15.24
C ILE A 129 6.82 8.41 -13.92
N ILE A 130 5.50 8.46 -13.75
CA ILE A 130 4.81 7.99 -12.53
C ILE A 130 5.02 6.49 -12.32
N ASN A 131 5.01 5.70 -13.40
CA ASN A 131 5.13 4.25 -13.35
C ASN A 131 6.57 3.72 -13.44
N TYR A 132 7.59 4.58 -13.58
CA TYR A 132 8.99 4.17 -13.75
C TYR A 132 9.18 3.20 -14.93
N GLY A 133 8.48 3.45 -16.04
CA GLY A 133 8.51 2.60 -17.22
C GLY A 133 7.22 2.66 -18.06
N PRO A 134 7.18 1.98 -19.22
CA PRO A 134 6.05 1.97 -20.14
C PRO A 134 4.91 1.00 -19.75
N TRP A 135 4.79 0.64 -18.47
CA TRP A 135 3.81 -0.32 -17.96
C TRP A 135 2.92 0.29 -16.88
N ASP A 136 1.61 0.05 -16.94
CA ASP A 136 0.66 0.55 -15.94
C ASP A 136 0.70 -0.33 -14.68
N ARG A 137 1.31 0.17 -13.61
CA ARG A 137 1.42 -0.55 -12.33
C ARG A 137 0.06 -0.82 -11.68
N LEU A 138 -0.96 0.00 -11.96
CA LEU A 138 -2.32 -0.16 -11.46
C LEU A 138 -3.20 -1.00 -12.39
N ASP A 139 -2.67 -1.51 -13.50
CA ASP A 139 -3.33 -2.48 -14.38
C ASP A 139 -2.41 -3.68 -14.64
N GLY A 140 -1.81 -4.21 -13.58
CA GLY A 140 -1.03 -5.46 -13.64
C GLY A 140 0.24 -5.39 -14.49
N ASN A 141 0.84 -4.20 -14.63
CA ASN A 141 2.00 -3.93 -15.51
C ASN A 141 1.72 -4.21 -17.00
N LYS A 142 0.48 -4.03 -17.48
CA LYS A 142 0.22 -4.03 -18.92
C LYS A 142 0.97 -2.88 -19.61
N PRO A 143 1.60 -3.12 -20.77
CA PRO A 143 2.24 -2.04 -21.52
C PRO A 143 1.18 -1.08 -22.05
N PHE A 144 1.43 0.22 -21.93
CA PHE A 144 0.56 1.27 -22.50
C PHE A 144 1.23 2.05 -23.64
N ILE A 145 2.48 1.71 -23.97
CA ILE A 145 3.23 2.25 -25.12
C ILE A 145 3.45 1.09 -26.11
N GLU A 146 3.18 1.33 -27.39
CA GLU A 146 3.44 0.36 -28.46
C GLU A 146 4.92 -0.03 -28.54
N GLY A 147 5.19 -1.28 -28.94
CA GLY A 147 6.55 -1.80 -29.10
C GLY A 147 7.21 -2.26 -27.79
N TYR A 148 6.49 -2.25 -26.67
CA TYR A 148 6.92 -2.86 -25.41
C TYR A 148 6.12 -4.13 -25.11
N ASP A 149 6.84 -5.21 -24.81
CA ASP A 149 6.25 -6.46 -24.33
C ASP A 149 5.84 -6.36 -22.86
N VAL A 150 5.28 -7.45 -22.33
CA VAL A 150 5.03 -7.61 -20.89
C VAL A 150 6.32 -7.34 -20.10
N LYS A 151 6.20 -6.58 -19.01
CA LYS A 151 7.32 -6.27 -18.12
C LYS A 151 8.04 -7.55 -17.69
N ASN A 152 9.37 -7.56 -17.82
CA ASN A 152 10.18 -8.70 -17.36
C ASN A 152 10.02 -8.84 -15.84
N LYS A 153 9.63 -10.04 -15.38
CA LYS A 153 9.44 -10.34 -13.96
C LYS A 153 10.69 -10.09 -13.12
N GLY A 154 11.88 -10.29 -13.70
CA GLY A 154 13.15 -10.02 -13.03
C GLY A 154 13.61 -8.56 -13.11
N ALA A 155 12.83 -7.66 -13.71
CA ALA A 155 13.18 -6.28 -14.01
C ALA A 155 14.63 -6.17 -14.55
N GLN A 156 15.45 -5.26 -14.03
CA GLN A 156 16.89 -5.17 -14.33
C GLN A 156 17.77 -5.88 -13.29
N PHE A 157 17.21 -6.69 -12.40
CA PHE A 157 17.98 -7.41 -11.38
C PHE A 157 18.75 -8.60 -11.95
N TYR A 158 18.21 -9.23 -13.01
CA TYR A 158 18.75 -10.42 -13.64
C TYR A 158 19.01 -10.19 -15.15
N PRO A 159 19.85 -11.01 -15.81
CA PRO A 159 19.96 -10.96 -17.27
C PRO A 159 18.61 -11.30 -17.91
N ALA A 160 18.21 -10.54 -18.93
CA ALA A 160 16.90 -10.70 -19.56
C ALA A 160 16.67 -12.09 -20.19
N ASP A 161 17.75 -12.77 -20.57
CA ASP A 161 17.76 -14.10 -21.19
C ASP A 161 17.95 -15.25 -20.17
N MET A 162 18.06 -14.93 -18.87
CA MET A 162 18.27 -15.93 -17.83
C MET A 162 16.99 -16.74 -17.59
N THR A 163 17.12 -18.07 -17.56
CA THR A 163 16.01 -18.94 -17.16
C THR A 163 16.05 -19.25 -15.67
N VAL A 164 14.89 -19.56 -15.08
CA VAL A 164 14.79 -20.01 -13.68
C VAL A 164 15.68 -21.23 -13.45
N ALA A 165 15.64 -22.22 -14.34
CA ALA A 165 16.46 -23.42 -14.24
C ALA A 165 17.98 -23.12 -14.27
N GLN A 166 18.42 -22.14 -15.07
CA GLN A 166 19.83 -21.70 -15.05
C GLN A 166 20.21 -21.12 -13.69
N PHE A 167 19.36 -20.28 -13.10
CA PHE A 167 19.61 -19.68 -11.79
C PHE A 167 19.58 -20.72 -10.65
N GLU A 168 18.64 -21.65 -10.68
CA GLU A 168 18.52 -22.73 -9.70
C GLU A 168 19.73 -23.66 -9.72
N ALA A 169 20.19 -24.06 -10.91
CA ALA A 169 21.37 -24.91 -11.08
C ALA A 169 22.71 -24.21 -10.83
N TRP A 170 22.71 -22.87 -10.73
CA TRP A 170 23.93 -22.11 -10.49
C TRP A 170 24.34 -22.20 -9.02
N GLU A 171 25.37 -23.00 -8.73
CA GLU A 171 25.94 -23.15 -7.38
C GLU A 171 26.81 -21.95 -7.01
N GLN A 172 26.17 -20.90 -6.50
CA GLN A 172 26.80 -19.69 -6.00
C GLN A 172 26.24 -19.32 -4.64
N LYS A 173 27.13 -19.12 -3.67
CA LYS A 173 26.76 -18.62 -2.34
C LYS A 173 26.15 -17.22 -2.46
N ASP A 174 25.08 -16.98 -1.69
CA ASP A 174 24.36 -15.71 -1.58
C ASP A 174 23.65 -15.28 -2.87
N LYS A 175 23.36 -16.22 -3.79
CA LYS A 175 22.67 -15.92 -5.06
C LYS A 175 21.25 -15.36 -4.86
N ASP A 176 20.61 -15.78 -3.78
CA ASP A 176 19.31 -15.34 -3.25
C ASP A 176 19.42 -14.11 -2.32
N GLY A 177 20.63 -13.56 -2.12
CA GLY A 177 20.85 -12.40 -1.26
C GLY A 177 20.21 -11.13 -1.80
N LEU A 178 19.86 -10.22 -0.89
CA LEU A 178 19.03 -9.03 -1.14
C LEU A 178 19.71 -7.93 -1.97
N TYR A 179 21.03 -7.79 -1.83
CA TYR A 179 21.79 -6.58 -2.23
C TYR A 179 22.78 -6.83 -3.37
N SER A 180 22.38 -7.62 -4.37
CA SER A 180 23.22 -7.92 -5.53
C SER A 180 22.41 -8.06 -6.82
N LEU A 181 23.02 -7.63 -7.92
CA LEU A 181 22.55 -7.91 -9.26
C LEU A 181 23.12 -9.23 -9.75
N VAL A 182 22.34 -9.97 -10.53
CA VAL A 182 22.86 -11.12 -11.31
C VAL A 182 23.24 -10.60 -12.70
N ARG A 183 24.46 -10.88 -13.12
CA ARG A 183 24.98 -10.47 -14.44
C ARG A 183 25.69 -11.63 -15.11
N ARG A 184 25.89 -11.54 -16.42
CA ARG A 184 26.79 -12.44 -17.15
C ARG A 184 28.22 -11.88 -17.10
N ASP A 185 29.20 -12.76 -16.96
CA ASP A 185 30.61 -12.43 -17.16
C ASP A 185 30.98 -12.49 -18.66
N GLU A 186 32.25 -12.25 -18.98
CA GLU A 186 32.77 -12.27 -20.35
C GLU A 186 32.64 -13.65 -21.03
N ASN A 187 32.48 -14.73 -20.25
CA ASN A 187 32.29 -16.09 -20.73
C ASN A 187 30.80 -16.49 -20.75
N GLY A 188 29.88 -15.56 -20.51
CA GLY A 188 28.44 -15.80 -20.48
C GLY A 188 27.91 -16.47 -19.20
N LYS A 189 28.77 -16.72 -18.21
CA LYS A 189 28.40 -17.36 -16.94
C LYS A 189 27.77 -16.34 -15.98
N LEU A 190 26.85 -16.81 -15.14
CA LEU A 190 26.26 -15.95 -14.11
C LEU A 190 27.29 -15.58 -13.05
N LYS A 191 27.24 -14.32 -12.59
CA LYS A 191 28.00 -13.76 -11.48
C LYS A 191 27.13 -12.82 -10.65
N LEU A 192 27.47 -12.66 -9.37
CA LEU A 192 26.88 -11.63 -8.51
C LEU A 192 27.69 -10.35 -8.61
N VAL A 193 27.00 -9.21 -8.69
CA VAL A 193 27.58 -7.88 -8.59
C VAL A 193 26.88 -7.17 -7.43
N PRO A 194 27.55 -6.95 -6.28
CA PRO A 194 26.96 -6.26 -5.14
C PRO A 194 26.48 -4.85 -5.51
N TYR A 195 25.44 -4.35 -4.85
CA TYR A 195 24.90 -3.02 -5.14
C TYR A 195 25.92 -1.90 -4.92
N SER A 196 26.70 -1.97 -3.84
CA SER A 196 27.84 -1.08 -3.56
C SER A 196 28.86 -1.00 -4.70
N VAL A 197 28.98 -2.05 -5.52
CA VAL A 197 29.86 -2.09 -6.69
C VAL A 197 29.13 -1.62 -7.95
N ALA A 198 27.91 -2.11 -8.18
CA ALA A 198 27.13 -1.80 -9.38
C ALA A 198 26.74 -0.32 -9.48
N PHE A 199 26.53 0.33 -8.34
CA PHE A 199 26.03 1.70 -8.21
C PHE A 199 26.98 2.60 -7.42
N LYS A 200 28.27 2.27 -7.43
CA LYS A 200 29.31 2.85 -6.57
C LYS A 200 29.25 4.38 -6.51
N ASP A 201 29.36 5.05 -7.65
CA ASP A 201 29.47 6.53 -7.69
C ASP A 201 28.23 7.20 -7.08
N GLN A 202 27.04 6.66 -7.35
CA GLN A 202 25.79 7.16 -6.79
C GLN A 202 25.71 6.92 -5.28
N LEU A 203 26.12 5.73 -4.82
CA LEU A 203 26.06 5.36 -3.42
C LEU A 203 27.12 6.08 -2.57
N GLU A 204 28.31 6.37 -3.13
CA GLU A 204 29.32 7.24 -2.51
C GLU A 204 28.79 8.65 -2.28
N GLU A 205 28.10 9.22 -3.28
CA GLU A 205 27.49 10.54 -3.13
C GLU A 205 26.34 10.55 -2.13
N ALA A 206 25.45 9.55 -2.17
CA ALA A 206 24.38 9.41 -1.18
C ALA A 206 24.93 9.23 0.24
N SER A 207 25.98 8.43 0.41
CA SER A 207 26.70 8.26 1.68
C SER A 207 27.26 9.58 2.20
N ARG A 208 27.89 10.39 1.31
CA ARG A 208 28.41 11.72 1.65
C ARG A 208 27.30 12.66 2.14
N LEU A 209 26.14 12.67 1.46
CA LEU A 209 24.99 13.48 1.85
C LEU A 209 24.43 13.05 3.21
N LEU A 210 24.29 11.74 3.46
CA LEU A 210 23.83 11.22 4.76
C LEU A 210 24.80 11.54 5.89
N LYS A 211 26.11 11.45 5.65
CA LYS A 211 27.13 11.91 6.63
C LYS A 211 27.05 13.41 6.87
N GLY A 212 26.81 14.21 5.83
CA GLY A 212 26.55 15.64 5.96
C GLY A 212 25.31 15.95 6.81
N ALA A 213 24.23 15.19 6.61
CA ALA A 213 23.01 15.26 7.42
C ALA A 213 23.28 14.85 8.87
N ALA A 214 24.09 13.81 9.11
CA ALA A 214 24.46 13.36 10.45
C ALA A 214 25.22 14.43 11.26
N LEU A 215 26.07 15.24 10.60
CA LEU A 215 26.76 16.36 11.25
C LEU A 215 25.81 17.47 11.74
N LEU A 216 24.60 17.54 11.17
CA LEU A 216 23.55 18.49 11.56
C LEU A 216 22.57 17.89 12.58
N ALA A 217 22.71 16.61 12.92
CA ALA A 217 21.80 15.92 13.83
C ALA A 217 22.04 16.32 15.28
N GLU A 218 20.99 16.83 15.90
CA GLU A 218 20.95 17.18 17.32
C GLU A 218 20.61 15.96 18.20
N ASN A 219 19.98 14.93 17.60
CA ASN A 219 19.68 13.66 18.26
C ASN A 219 20.79 12.64 17.98
N GLU A 220 21.48 12.20 19.03
CA GLU A 220 22.60 11.25 18.92
C GLU A 220 22.19 9.90 18.32
N GLY A 221 20.98 9.42 18.61
CA GLY A 221 20.44 8.19 18.03
C GLY A 221 20.25 8.33 16.52
N PHE A 222 19.70 9.46 16.07
CA PHE A 222 19.49 9.72 14.64
C PHE A 222 20.81 9.92 13.91
N LYS A 223 21.75 10.66 14.51
CA LYS A 223 23.11 10.80 14.01
C LYS A 223 23.76 9.45 13.75
N LYS A 224 23.74 8.57 14.76
CA LYS A 224 24.28 7.21 14.67
C LYS A 224 23.62 6.41 13.55
N TYR A 225 22.30 6.48 13.42
CA TYR A 225 21.58 5.84 12.32
C TYR A 225 22.05 6.34 10.96
N LEU A 226 22.11 7.66 10.75
CA LEU A 226 22.54 8.26 9.50
C LEU A 226 23.97 7.86 9.13
N GLU A 227 24.90 7.84 10.10
CA GLU A 227 26.29 7.38 9.90
C GLU A 227 26.34 5.91 9.47
N LEU A 228 25.64 5.02 10.20
CA LEU A 228 25.61 3.59 9.88
C LEU A 228 24.91 3.31 8.55
N ARG A 229 23.83 4.02 8.24
CA ARG A 229 23.12 3.87 6.96
C ARG A 229 23.99 4.37 5.80
N ALA A 230 24.74 5.45 5.98
CA ALA A 230 25.70 5.93 5.00
C ALA A 230 26.80 4.90 4.72
N ASP A 231 27.30 4.21 5.74
CA ASP A 231 28.30 3.16 5.57
C ASP A 231 27.70 1.88 4.96
N ALA A 232 26.44 1.56 5.28
CA ALA A 232 25.73 0.43 4.69
C ALA A 232 25.57 0.56 3.17
N LEU A 233 25.32 1.77 2.65
CA LEU A 233 25.27 2.02 1.20
C LEU A 233 26.57 1.64 0.46
N LEU A 234 27.72 1.63 1.17
CA LEU A 234 29.03 1.31 0.58
C LEU A 234 29.48 -0.12 0.85
N THR A 235 28.81 -0.84 1.75
CA THR A 235 29.22 -2.16 2.23
C THR A 235 28.17 -3.24 2.01
N ASP A 236 26.96 -2.87 1.61
CA ASP A 236 25.78 -3.73 1.49
C ASP A 236 25.35 -4.41 2.81
N ASN A 237 25.86 -3.94 3.96
CA ASN A 237 25.52 -4.45 5.28
C ASN A 237 24.58 -3.50 6.03
N TYR A 238 23.27 -3.63 5.79
CA TYR A 238 22.25 -2.72 6.31
C TYR A 238 21.78 -3.01 7.73
N GLN A 239 21.88 -4.27 8.18
CA GLN A 239 21.32 -4.71 9.48
C GLN A 239 21.78 -3.87 10.69
N PRO A 240 23.07 -3.48 10.84
CA PRO A 240 23.48 -2.62 11.95
C PRO A 240 22.77 -1.26 11.97
N SER A 241 22.51 -0.69 10.78
CA SER A 241 21.77 0.56 10.66
C SER A 241 20.28 0.37 10.97
N ASP A 242 19.69 -0.79 10.64
CA ASP A 242 18.30 -1.11 10.98
C ASP A 242 18.10 -1.23 12.49
N PHE A 243 19.05 -1.87 13.19
CA PHE A 243 19.06 -1.88 14.66
C PHE A 243 19.12 -0.46 15.24
N ALA A 244 19.98 0.41 14.70
CA ALA A 244 20.08 1.79 15.15
C ALA A 244 18.80 2.60 14.86
N TRP A 245 18.15 2.34 13.72
CA TRP A 245 16.88 2.95 13.35
C TRP A 245 15.73 2.54 14.27
N MET A 246 15.71 1.27 14.71
CA MET A 246 14.74 0.76 15.69
C MET A 246 14.95 1.35 17.08
N ASP A 247 16.20 1.61 17.47
CA ASP A 247 16.55 2.19 18.78
C ASP A 247 16.21 3.70 18.87
N MET A 248 16.14 4.39 17.74
CA MET A 248 15.89 5.83 17.67
C MET A 248 14.40 6.15 17.57
N LYS A 249 13.83 6.79 18.60
CA LYS A 249 12.37 7.03 18.71
C LYS A 249 11.94 8.49 18.82
N THR A 250 12.86 9.40 19.13
CA THR A 250 12.55 10.76 19.59
C THR A 250 12.91 11.87 18.62
N ASN A 251 13.54 11.56 17.48
CA ASN A 251 13.92 12.59 16.52
C ASN A 251 12.67 13.12 15.78
N PRO A 252 12.55 14.45 15.57
CA PRO A 252 11.40 15.03 14.87
C PRO A 252 11.48 14.87 13.35
N VAL A 253 12.67 14.63 12.79
CA VAL A 253 12.88 14.29 11.38
C VAL A 253 13.10 12.78 11.28
N GLU A 254 12.63 12.14 10.23
CA GLU A 254 12.87 10.72 10.02
C GLU A 254 13.21 10.46 8.55
N VAL A 255 14.02 9.44 8.29
CA VAL A 255 14.35 9.04 6.93
C VAL A 255 14.42 7.52 6.82
N VAL A 256 13.67 6.97 5.88
CA VAL A 256 13.85 5.59 5.41
C VAL A 256 14.52 5.71 4.05
N ILE A 257 15.75 5.22 3.90
CA ILE A 257 16.53 5.41 2.66
C ILE A 257 17.47 4.23 2.37
N GLY A 258 17.47 3.73 1.14
CA GLY A 258 18.32 2.63 0.70
C GLY A 258 17.54 1.59 -0.10
N PRO A 259 18.07 0.37 -0.28
CA PRO A 259 17.34 -0.75 -0.86
C PRO A 259 16.43 -1.40 0.22
N ILE A 260 15.10 -1.28 0.07
CA ILE A 260 14.15 -1.58 1.16
C ILE A 260 13.24 -2.78 0.82
N GLU A 261 12.35 -2.62 -0.16
CA GLU A 261 11.34 -3.62 -0.53
C GLU A 261 11.82 -4.48 -1.70
N ASN A 262 11.27 -5.68 -1.87
CA ASN A 262 11.62 -6.63 -2.92
C ASN A 262 10.51 -6.87 -3.96
N TYR A 263 9.46 -6.04 -3.98
CA TYR A 263 8.28 -6.23 -4.83
C TYR A 263 8.57 -6.06 -6.33
N GLU A 264 9.58 -5.27 -6.68
CA GLU A 264 9.99 -5.07 -8.08
C GLU A 264 10.61 -6.35 -8.67
N ASP A 265 11.18 -7.22 -7.84
CA ASP A 265 11.60 -8.58 -8.24
C ASP A 265 10.39 -9.52 -8.22
N GLN A 266 9.61 -9.50 -9.30
CA GLN A 266 8.48 -10.41 -9.49
C GLN A 266 8.90 -11.80 -9.97
N LEU A 267 10.20 -12.07 -10.14
CA LEU A 267 10.70 -13.38 -10.56
C LEU A 267 10.89 -14.29 -9.35
N PHE A 268 11.63 -13.82 -8.35
CA PHE A 268 11.91 -14.58 -7.13
C PHE A 268 11.56 -13.84 -5.84
N GLY A 269 11.41 -12.51 -5.88
CA GLY A 269 11.25 -11.69 -4.68
C GLY A 269 12.50 -11.66 -3.81
N TYR A 270 13.69 -11.81 -4.38
CA TYR A 270 14.94 -11.75 -3.62
C TYR A 270 15.54 -10.35 -3.60
N LYS A 271 15.55 -9.67 -4.74
CA LYS A 271 16.32 -8.42 -4.88
C LYS A 271 15.54 -7.23 -4.39
N THR A 272 16.21 -6.39 -3.60
CA THR A 272 15.62 -5.18 -3.02
C THR A 272 15.77 -3.98 -3.94
N ALA A 273 14.79 -3.08 -3.93
CA ALA A 273 14.70 -1.88 -4.74
C ALA A 273 15.03 -0.62 -3.92
N PHE A 274 15.76 0.33 -4.53
CA PHE A 274 16.10 1.60 -3.91
C PHE A 274 14.87 2.48 -3.72
N SER A 275 14.76 3.05 -2.53
CA SER A 275 13.61 3.83 -2.08
C SER A 275 14.05 4.89 -1.08
N ALA A 276 13.31 5.99 -1.00
CA ALA A 276 13.45 6.95 0.08
C ALA A 276 12.11 7.55 0.51
N TYR A 277 12.01 7.83 1.81
CA TYR A 277 11.00 8.66 2.45
C TYR A 277 11.69 9.66 3.35
N VAL A 278 11.42 10.96 3.18
CA VAL A 278 11.81 11.99 4.14
C VAL A 278 10.57 12.44 4.89
N LEU A 279 10.61 12.37 6.21
CA LEU A 279 9.43 12.41 7.07
C LEU A 279 9.61 13.42 8.20
N ILE A 280 8.52 14.07 8.58
CA ILE A 280 8.41 14.97 9.74
C ILE A 280 7.44 14.33 10.72
N LYS A 281 7.89 14.07 11.94
CA LYS A 281 7.10 13.37 12.95
C LYS A 281 6.00 14.29 13.48
N ASP A 282 4.76 13.80 13.47
CA ASP A 282 3.65 14.44 14.14
C ASP A 282 3.66 14.04 15.62
N LEU A 283 4.25 14.90 16.46
CA LEU A 283 4.43 14.64 17.89
C LEU A 283 3.08 14.50 18.62
N ALA A 284 2.08 15.30 18.26
CA ALA A 284 0.78 15.32 18.93
C ALA A 284 0.02 14.02 18.66
N TRP A 285 -0.03 13.58 17.40
CA TRP A 285 -0.65 12.30 17.06
C TRP A 285 0.13 11.12 17.62
N SER A 286 1.46 11.16 17.60
CA SER A 286 2.29 10.10 18.18
C SER A 286 2.07 9.92 19.69
N GLU A 287 1.83 11.01 20.43
CA GLU A 287 1.46 10.96 21.85
C GLU A 287 0.07 10.36 22.06
N ARG A 288 -0.92 10.76 21.24
CA ARG A 288 -2.27 10.16 21.26
C ARG A 288 -2.20 8.64 21.03
N LEU A 289 -1.39 8.18 20.09
CA LEU A 289 -1.22 6.77 19.78
C LEU A 289 -0.58 5.97 20.92
N SER A 290 0.45 6.55 21.55
CA SER A 290 1.06 5.95 22.74
C SER A 290 0.06 5.78 23.88
N ARG A 291 -0.87 6.73 24.05
CA ARG A 291 -1.97 6.63 25.02
C ARG A 291 -2.97 5.52 24.64
N PHE A 292 -3.34 5.39 23.36
CA PHE A 292 -4.26 4.34 22.91
C PHE A 292 -3.68 2.94 23.05
N ALA A 293 -2.37 2.77 22.85
CA ALA A 293 -1.68 1.49 23.04
C ALA A 293 -1.84 0.94 24.48
N ALA A 294 -1.97 1.81 25.48
CA ALA A 294 -2.20 1.39 26.87
C ALA A 294 -3.56 0.69 27.08
N PHE A 295 -4.54 0.91 26.19
CA PHE A 295 -5.86 0.28 26.26
C PHE A 295 -5.91 -1.09 25.58
N LEU A 296 -4.87 -1.53 24.85
CA LEU A 296 -4.90 -2.77 24.08
C LEU A 296 -5.22 -4.02 24.93
N PRO A 297 -4.65 -4.22 26.13
CA PRO A 297 -5.00 -5.37 26.97
C PRO A 297 -6.47 -5.36 27.40
N GLU A 298 -7.05 -4.17 27.61
CA GLU A 298 -8.47 -4.03 27.93
C GLU A 298 -9.33 -4.33 26.70
N LEU A 299 -9.00 -3.75 25.55
CA LEU A 299 -9.72 -3.92 24.30
C LEU A 299 -9.74 -5.38 23.85
N GLN A 300 -8.62 -6.12 24.04
CA GLN A 300 -8.52 -7.55 23.79
C GLN A 300 -9.48 -8.38 24.66
N LYS A 301 -9.63 -8.04 25.95
CA LYS A 301 -10.59 -8.70 26.85
C LYS A 301 -12.04 -8.33 26.53
N GLY A 302 -12.24 -7.14 25.98
CA GLY A 302 -13.56 -6.64 25.58
C GLY A 302 -14.06 -7.17 24.24
N LEU A 303 -13.24 -7.89 23.46
CA LEU A 303 -13.61 -8.34 22.11
C LEU A 303 -15.00 -8.98 22.10
N PRO A 304 -15.85 -8.69 21.08
CA PRO A 304 -17.25 -9.12 21.03
C PRO A 304 -17.37 -10.60 20.61
N VAL A 305 -16.69 -11.49 21.33
CA VAL A 305 -16.61 -12.93 21.07
C VAL A 305 -16.63 -13.69 22.40
N ASP A 306 -16.86 -15.00 22.40
CA ASP A 306 -16.83 -15.79 23.63
C ASP A 306 -15.46 -15.77 24.32
N GLU A 307 -15.43 -15.87 25.64
CA GLU A 307 -14.21 -15.77 26.47
C GLU A 307 -13.09 -16.73 26.05
N LYS A 308 -13.42 -17.91 25.54
CA LYS A 308 -12.42 -18.90 25.07
C LYS A 308 -11.56 -18.39 23.90
N TYR A 309 -12.03 -17.38 23.17
CA TYR A 309 -11.33 -16.76 22.04
C TYR A 309 -10.50 -15.52 22.44
N LYS A 310 -10.50 -15.13 23.72
CA LYS A 310 -9.83 -13.90 24.20
C LYS A 310 -8.52 -14.15 24.95
N GLN A 311 -7.96 -15.35 24.80
CA GLN A 311 -6.82 -15.81 25.61
C GLN A 311 -5.51 -15.11 25.26
N GLU A 312 -5.39 -14.58 24.04
CA GLU A 312 -4.20 -13.85 23.65
C GLU A 312 -4.10 -12.49 24.34
N MET A 313 -2.86 -12.03 24.55
CA MET A 313 -2.57 -10.67 24.98
C MET A 313 -1.72 -9.96 23.92
N PRO A 314 -2.11 -8.74 23.51
CA PRO A 314 -1.32 -7.96 22.57
C PRO A 314 0.04 -7.62 23.18
N GLY A 315 1.08 -7.62 22.34
CA GLY A 315 2.39 -7.11 22.73
C GLY A 315 2.33 -5.60 22.96
N THR A 316 3.14 -5.07 23.87
CA THR A 316 3.18 -3.63 24.18
C THR A 316 4.18 -2.84 23.32
N ASP A 317 4.95 -3.52 22.47
CA ASP A 317 6.18 -2.97 21.89
C ASP A 317 6.07 -2.49 20.42
N SER A 318 4.86 -2.32 19.87
CA SER A 318 4.71 -1.75 18.53
C SER A 318 4.92 -0.23 18.55
N ASP A 319 6.01 0.25 17.94
CA ASP A 319 6.28 1.69 17.80
C ASP A 319 5.46 2.27 16.63
N LEU A 320 4.27 2.79 16.96
CA LEU A 320 3.33 3.37 16.01
C LEU A 320 3.36 4.89 16.11
N ASN A 321 3.67 5.56 15.00
CA ASN A 321 3.77 7.02 14.96
C ASN A 321 3.18 7.58 13.66
N ALA A 322 2.71 8.82 13.74
CA ALA A 322 2.20 9.57 12.60
C ALA A 322 3.28 10.52 12.06
N TYR A 323 3.31 10.70 10.74
CA TYR A 323 4.28 11.55 10.05
C TYR A 323 3.61 12.31 8.92
N ASP A 324 4.07 13.52 8.68
CA ASP A 324 3.95 14.14 7.36
C ASP A 324 5.14 13.69 6.53
N VAL A 325 4.88 13.11 5.36
CA VAL A 325 5.92 12.82 4.38
C VAL A 325 6.13 14.03 3.50
N VAL A 326 7.39 14.44 3.33
CA VAL A 326 7.76 15.62 2.56
C VAL A 326 8.51 15.29 1.28
N TYR A 327 8.95 14.05 1.13
CA TYR A 327 9.58 13.55 -0.10
C TYR A 327 9.51 12.02 -0.23
N TYR A 328 9.00 11.55 -1.37
CA TYR A 328 9.06 10.17 -1.85
C TYR A 328 10.07 10.05 -3.01
N ALA A 329 10.80 8.94 -3.07
CA ALA A 329 11.67 8.63 -4.20
C ALA A 329 11.88 7.13 -4.40
N GLY A 330 12.09 6.75 -5.65
CA GLY A 330 12.34 5.37 -6.04
C GLY A 330 11.09 4.51 -5.92
N ASP A 331 11.24 3.27 -5.44
CA ASP A 331 10.16 2.28 -5.38
C ASP A 331 8.92 2.79 -4.64
N SER A 332 9.11 3.57 -3.57
CA SER A 332 8.00 4.17 -2.81
C SER A 332 7.14 5.16 -3.58
N ASN A 333 7.68 5.74 -4.65
CA ASN A 333 7.00 6.74 -5.46
C ASN A 333 6.38 6.15 -6.73
N ALA A 334 6.58 4.85 -6.99
CA ALA A 334 6.17 4.21 -8.24
C ALA A 334 4.69 3.82 -8.26
N GLY A 335 3.92 4.38 -9.20
CA GLY A 335 2.50 4.08 -9.34
C GLY A 335 1.68 4.50 -8.12
N SER A 336 1.09 3.51 -7.43
CA SER A 336 0.33 3.72 -6.19
C SER A 336 1.17 4.38 -5.09
N LYS A 337 0.59 5.31 -4.34
CA LYS A 337 1.33 5.98 -3.25
C LYS A 337 1.10 5.28 -1.91
N THR A 338 2.17 4.82 -1.28
CA THR A 338 2.17 4.24 0.07
C THR A 338 1.66 5.25 1.09
N ILE A 339 0.81 4.81 2.01
CA ILE A 339 0.26 5.62 3.11
C ILE A 339 0.68 5.14 4.51
N ALA A 340 1.22 3.93 4.60
CA ALA A 340 1.71 3.34 5.84
C ALA A 340 2.93 2.47 5.53
N ILE A 341 3.91 2.45 6.44
CA ILE A 341 5.15 1.70 6.31
C ILE A 341 5.33 0.84 7.55
N ASN A 342 5.72 -0.43 7.40
CA ASN A 342 6.07 -1.32 8.52
C ASN A 342 7.44 -1.94 8.28
N LEU A 343 8.45 -1.51 9.04
CA LEU A 343 9.86 -1.85 8.81
C LEU A 343 10.60 -2.14 10.12
N PRO A 344 11.80 -2.77 10.06
CA PRO A 344 12.48 -3.32 8.88
C PRO A 344 11.92 -4.67 8.44
N ASN A 345 12.25 -5.09 7.21
CA ASN A 345 11.91 -6.43 6.69
C ASN A 345 12.82 -7.55 7.24
N ASP A 346 13.97 -7.22 7.84
CA ASP A 346 14.92 -8.18 8.40
C ASP A 346 14.33 -8.88 9.65
N GLU A 347 14.08 -10.19 9.54
CA GLU A 347 13.47 -11.00 10.59
C GLU A 347 14.27 -11.03 11.90
N GLN A 348 15.61 -10.97 11.83
CA GLN A 348 16.44 -10.98 13.05
C GLN A 348 16.29 -9.67 13.81
N VAL A 349 16.21 -8.54 13.08
CA VAL A 349 15.93 -7.24 13.70
C VAL A 349 14.52 -7.23 14.28
N GLN A 350 13.53 -7.74 13.54
CA GLN A 350 12.14 -7.84 14.03
C GLN A 350 12.03 -8.66 15.32
N LEU A 351 12.67 -9.84 15.37
CA LEU A 351 12.67 -10.69 16.56
C LEU A 351 13.35 -10.04 17.77
N ALA A 352 14.37 -9.21 17.54
CA ALA A 352 15.14 -8.58 18.60
C ALA A 352 14.58 -7.23 19.06
N LYS A 353 13.89 -6.47 18.19
CA LYS A 353 13.48 -5.08 18.45
C LYS A 353 12.04 -4.75 18.06
N GLY A 354 11.31 -5.68 17.44
CA GLY A 354 9.99 -5.42 16.85
C GLY A 354 10.08 -4.68 15.52
N THR A 355 8.97 -4.04 15.13
CA THR A 355 8.88 -3.19 13.93
C THR A 355 8.41 -1.78 14.31
N ARG A 356 8.69 -0.81 13.44
CA ARG A 356 8.11 0.54 13.49
C ARG A 356 7.04 0.65 12.42
N ARG A 357 5.89 1.21 12.80
CA ARG A 357 4.77 1.49 11.90
C ARG A 357 4.63 2.99 11.72
N LEU A 358 4.90 3.48 10.52
CA LEU A 358 4.93 4.90 10.18
C LEU A 358 3.74 5.22 9.30
N GLN A 359 2.91 6.15 9.75
CA GLN A 359 1.61 6.44 9.16
C GLN A 359 1.65 7.83 8.53
N LEU A 360 1.50 7.88 7.21
CA LEU A 360 1.82 9.04 6.40
C LEU A 360 0.57 9.94 6.26
N LYS A 361 0.34 10.77 7.27
CA LYS A 361 -0.88 11.56 7.47
C LYS A 361 -1.25 12.40 6.25
N ASN A 362 -0.33 13.22 5.76
CA ASN A 362 -0.59 14.08 4.60
C ASN A 362 -0.74 13.31 3.26
N ALA A 363 -0.12 12.13 3.12
CA ALA A 363 -0.39 11.23 1.99
C ALA A 363 -1.79 10.59 2.08
N MET A 364 -2.24 10.23 3.29
CA MET A 364 -3.63 9.82 3.53
C MET A 364 -4.59 10.97 3.23
N GLN A 365 -4.26 12.20 3.62
CA GLN A 365 -5.07 13.40 3.31
C GLN A 365 -5.24 13.56 1.81
N ALA A 366 -4.16 13.34 1.03
CA ALA A 366 -4.24 13.39 -0.43
C ALA A 366 -5.27 12.40 -0.99
N LYS A 367 -5.24 11.14 -0.54
CA LYS A 367 -6.22 10.14 -0.97
C LYS A 367 -7.63 10.46 -0.47
N PHE A 368 -7.76 11.01 0.73
CA PHE A 368 -9.04 11.46 1.27
C PHE A 368 -9.66 12.55 0.39
N ASP A 369 -8.92 13.65 0.16
CA ASP A 369 -9.40 14.81 -0.58
C ASP A 369 -9.66 14.51 -2.07
N LYS A 370 -8.76 13.76 -2.70
CA LYS A 370 -8.79 13.56 -4.16
C LYS A 370 -9.59 12.34 -4.60
N ILE A 371 -9.91 11.43 -3.68
CA ILE A 371 -10.55 10.16 -4.03
C ILE A 371 -11.77 9.92 -3.14
N LEU A 372 -11.60 9.86 -1.82
CA LEU A 372 -12.69 9.49 -0.92
C LEU A 372 -13.84 10.51 -0.92
N VAL A 373 -13.52 11.80 -0.84
CA VAL A 373 -14.52 12.88 -0.87
C VAL A 373 -15.31 12.84 -2.19
N PRO A 374 -14.68 12.84 -3.39
CA PRO A 374 -15.41 12.67 -4.65
C PRO A 374 -16.28 11.41 -4.72
N ILE A 375 -15.82 10.27 -4.19
CA ILE A 375 -16.64 9.04 -4.11
C ILE A 375 -17.89 9.30 -3.27
N SER A 376 -17.72 9.94 -2.11
CA SER A 376 -18.84 10.22 -1.22
C SER A 376 -19.87 11.16 -1.83
N GLU A 377 -19.47 12.08 -2.71
CA GLU A 377 -20.39 12.97 -3.43
C GLU A 377 -21.26 12.22 -4.44
N GLN A 378 -20.80 11.07 -4.94
CA GLN A 378 -21.56 10.24 -5.89
C GLN A 378 -22.40 9.18 -5.20
N LEU A 379 -21.94 8.62 -4.07
CA LEU A 379 -22.56 7.44 -3.48
C LEU A 379 -23.15 7.65 -2.08
N ILE A 380 -22.79 8.70 -1.34
CA ILE A 380 -23.32 8.92 0.02
C ILE A 380 -24.42 9.97 -0.02
N THR A 381 -25.50 9.77 0.75
CA THR A 381 -26.61 10.72 0.85
C THR A 381 -26.14 12.09 1.35
N PRO A 382 -26.64 13.23 0.81
CA PRO A 382 -26.19 14.57 1.18
C PRO A 382 -26.18 14.84 2.69
N GLU A 383 -27.15 14.31 3.43
CA GLU A 383 -27.33 14.49 4.87
C GLU A 383 -26.17 13.90 5.70
N GLN A 384 -25.53 12.85 5.17
CA GLN A 384 -24.43 12.16 5.85
C GLN A 384 -23.05 12.57 5.34
N ARG A 385 -22.94 13.36 4.25
CA ARG A 385 -21.62 13.79 3.73
C ARG A 385 -20.82 14.63 4.72
N LYS A 386 -21.47 15.31 5.67
CA LYS A 386 -20.82 16.00 6.79
C LYS A 386 -19.98 15.08 7.69
N HIS A 387 -20.30 13.78 7.70
CA HIS A 387 -19.60 12.74 8.46
C HIS A 387 -18.39 12.16 7.69
N ILE A 388 -18.15 12.60 6.45
CA ILE A 388 -16.94 12.26 5.71
C ILE A 388 -15.83 13.18 6.19
N THR A 389 -15.03 12.72 7.15
CA THR A 389 -13.98 13.54 7.78
C THR A 389 -12.61 12.87 7.67
N PHE A 390 -11.57 13.70 7.56
CA PHE A 390 -10.20 13.19 7.47
C PHE A 390 -9.78 12.48 8.76
N ASP A 391 -10.13 13.03 9.93
CA ASP A 391 -9.78 12.43 11.21
C ASP A 391 -10.39 11.03 11.37
N ALA A 392 -11.62 10.82 10.88
CA ALA A 392 -12.24 9.50 10.83
C ALA A 392 -11.52 8.55 9.84
N PHE A 393 -11.16 9.03 8.66
CA PHE A 393 -10.41 8.23 7.68
C PHE A 393 -9.04 7.81 8.22
N PHE A 394 -8.31 8.76 8.80
CA PHE A 394 -7.03 8.56 9.44
C PHE A 394 -7.18 7.58 10.62
N ALA A 395 -8.11 7.82 11.55
CA ALA A 395 -8.35 6.93 12.68
C ALA A 395 -8.69 5.49 12.23
N ASN A 396 -9.58 5.32 11.25
CA ASN A 396 -9.94 4.00 10.73
C ASN A 396 -8.71 3.24 10.19
N THR A 397 -7.85 3.90 9.39
CA THR A 397 -6.62 3.28 8.88
C THR A 397 -5.60 3.02 9.99
N MET A 398 -5.44 3.97 10.92
CA MET A 398 -4.54 3.82 12.06
C MET A 398 -4.92 2.64 12.95
N PHE A 399 -6.21 2.53 13.30
CA PHE A 399 -6.70 1.48 14.20
C PHE A 399 -6.79 0.12 13.51
N HIS A 400 -6.94 0.06 12.19
CA HIS A 400 -6.72 -1.18 11.43
C HIS A 400 -5.34 -1.77 11.73
N GLU A 401 -4.29 -0.95 11.63
CA GLU A 401 -2.91 -1.39 11.85
C GLU A 401 -2.69 -1.87 13.28
N VAL A 402 -3.27 -1.17 14.26
CA VAL A 402 -3.23 -1.59 15.66
C VAL A 402 -4.00 -2.90 15.87
N ALA A 403 -5.14 -3.07 15.20
CA ALA A 403 -6.02 -4.22 15.32
C ALA A 403 -5.41 -5.53 14.77
N HIS A 404 -4.42 -5.48 13.88
CA HIS A 404 -3.60 -6.66 13.57
C HIS A 404 -2.92 -7.27 14.81
N GLY A 405 -2.63 -6.44 15.82
CA GLY A 405 -2.08 -6.88 17.10
C GLY A 405 -3.11 -7.52 18.04
N LEU A 406 -4.41 -7.41 17.74
CA LEU A 406 -5.52 -7.94 18.51
C LEU A 406 -6.10 -9.23 17.88
N GLY A 407 -6.94 -9.90 18.66
CA GLY A 407 -7.62 -11.12 18.26
C GLY A 407 -6.79 -12.37 18.56
N ILE A 408 -6.74 -13.29 17.60
CA ILE A 408 -6.21 -14.65 17.77
C ILE A 408 -5.10 -14.90 16.74
N LYS A 409 -3.96 -15.45 17.17
CA LYS A 409 -2.82 -15.85 16.35
C LYS A 409 -2.65 -17.36 16.30
N ASN A 410 -3.08 -18.09 17.34
CA ASN A 410 -3.07 -19.55 17.37
C ASN A 410 -4.48 -20.10 17.59
N THR A 411 -4.79 -21.24 16.98
CA THR A 411 -6.07 -21.93 17.20
C THR A 411 -6.25 -22.23 18.69
N ILE A 412 -7.49 -22.25 19.17
CA ILE A 412 -7.80 -22.41 20.61
C ILE A 412 -7.37 -23.78 21.16
N ASP A 413 -7.22 -24.77 20.28
CA ASP A 413 -6.67 -26.10 20.61
C ASP A 413 -5.13 -26.12 20.63
N GLY A 414 -4.47 -25.03 20.24
CA GLY A 414 -3.02 -24.88 20.14
C GLY A 414 -2.36 -25.72 19.05
N SER A 415 -3.14 -26.34 18.15
CA SER A 415 -2.61 -27.25 17.13
C SER A 415 -1.85 -26.53 16.02
N ASN A 416 -2.25 -25.30 15.67
CA ASN A 416 -1.69 -24.54 14.57
C ASN A 416 -1.70 -23.03 14.84
N THR A 417 -0.91 -22.30 14.06
CA THR A 417 -1.17 -20.86 13.89
C THR A 417 -2.43 -20.66 13.05
N VAL A 418 -3.15 -19.57 13.25
CA VAL A 418 -4.33 -19.21 12.45
C VAL A 418 -3.98 -19.18 10.95
N ARG A 419 -2.83 -18.61 10.61
CA ARG A 419 -2.33 -18.57 9.23
C ARG A 419 -2.16 -19.96 8.63
N ALA A 420 -1.57 -20.90 9.39
CA ALA A 420 -1.37 -22.26 8.91
C ALA A 420 -2.70 -23.03 8.76
N ALA A 421 -3.64 -22.83 9.69
CA ALA A 421 -4.95 -23.46 9.63
C ALA A 421 -5.79 -22.95 8.44
N LEU A 422 -5.79 -21.62 8.21
CA LEU A 422 -6.65 -20.98 7.21
C LEU A 422 -6.05 -20.88 5.80
N LYS A 423 -4.78 -21.26 5.61
CA LYS A 423 -4.12 -21.38 4.29
C LYS A 423 -4.31 -20.13 3.41
N ASP A 424 -4.83 -20.29 2.19
CA ASP A 424 -5.06 -19.22 1.21
C ASP A 424 -6.14 -18.21 1.62
N THR A 425 -7.00 -18.54 2.58
CA THR A 425 -8.01 -17.62 3.11
C THR A 425 -7.48 -16.71 4.22
N ALA A 426 -6.34 -17.08 4.83
CA ALA A 426 -5.81 -16.42 6.03
C ALA A 426 -5.63 -14.91 5.86
N SER A 427 -5.06 -14.47 4.74
CA SER A 427 -4.80 -13.05 4.48
C SER A 427 -6.10 -12.25 4.39
N ALA A 428 -7.10 -12.74 3.65
CA ALA A 428 -8.37 -12.01 3.53
C ALA A 428 -9.12 -11.91 4.86
N LEU A 429 -9.10 -12.97 5.69
CA LEU A 429 -9.72 -12.89 7.02
C LEU A 429 -8.93 -12.03 8.00
N GLU A 430 -7.60 -12.01 7.92
CA GLU A 430 -6.78 -11.15 8.77
C GLU A 430 -7.00 -9.66 8.48
N GLU A 431 -7.08 -9.29 7.20
CA GLU A 431 -7.47 -7.93 6.77
C GLU A 431 -8.89 -7.59 7.23
N GLY A 432 -9.82 -8.52 7.01
CA GLY A 432 -11.22 -8.37 7.44
C GLY A 432 -11.32 -8.13 8.94
N LYS A 433 -10.56 -8.89 9.75
CA LYS A 433 -10.44 -8.76 11.20
C LYS A 433 -9.87 -7.40 11.60
N ALA A 434 -8.76 -6.99 11.00
CA ALA A 434 -8.10 -5.73 11.35
C ALA A 434 -9.03 -4.53 11.14
N ASP A 435 -9.75 -4.50 10.02
CA ASP A 435 -10.66 -3.41 9.70
C ASP A 435 -11.84 -3.29 10.69
N ILE A 436 -12.54 -4.40 10.95
CA ILE A 436 -13.70 -4.42 11.85
C ILE A 436 -13.31 -4.27 13.33
N LEU A 437 -12.17 -4.84 13.74
CA LEU A 437 -11.66 -4.63 15.10
C LEU A 437 -11.14 -3.21 15.27
N GLY A 438 -10.61 -2.58 14.22
CA GLY A 438 -10.27 -1.16 14.22
C GLY A 438 -11.49 -0.28 14.55
N LEU A 439 -12.63 -0.53 13.91
CA LEU A 439 -13.89 0.16 14.23
C LEU A 439 -14.40 -0.13 15.64
N TYR A 440 -14.31 -1.38 16.10
CA TYR A 440 -14.65 -1.75 17.48
C TYR A 440 -13.78 -0.97 18.47
N MET A 441 -12.47 -0.86 18.24
CA MET A 441 -11.56 -0.09 19.08
C MET A 441 -11.94 1.39 19.12
N VAL A 442 -12.19 2.00 17.95
CA VAL A 442 -12.64 3.38 17.84
C VAL A 442 -13.91 3.59 18.66
N SER A 443 -14.90 2.72 18.51
CA SER A 443 -16.15 2.76 19.29
C SER A 443 -15.89 2.74 20.80
N LYS A 444 -15.06 1.80 21.28
CA LYS A 444 -14.73 1.71 22.72
C LYS A 444 -13.94 2.90 23.24
N LEU A 445 -13.09 3.51 22.42
CA LEU A 445 -12.37 4.72 22.80
C LEU A 445 -13.26 5.96 22.85
N TYR A 446 -14.28 6.07 21.98
CA TYR A 446 -15.32 7.09 22.11
C TYR A 446 -16.19 6.88 23.35
N GLU A 447 -16.65 5.65 23.61
CA GLU A 447 -17.43 5.31 24.81
C GLU A 447 -16.71 5.71 26.11
N LYS A 448 -15.38 5.61 26.12
CA LYS A 448 -14.51 5.99 27.25
C LYS A 448 -14.15 7.48 27.30
N GLY A 449 -14.46 8.26 26.27
CA GLY A 449 -14.05 9.67 26.17
C GLY A 449 -12.54 9.87 25.93
N GLU A 450 -11.86 8.84 25.43
CA GLU A 450 -10.44 8.88 25.05
C GLU A 450 -10.24 9.57 23.71
N ILE A 451 -11.17 9.35 22.77
CA ILE A 451 -11.33 10.19 21.57
C ILE A 451 -12.38 11.26 21.90
N LYS A 452 -11.99 12.52 21.78
CA LYS A 452 -12.80 13.70 22.17
C LYS A 452 -13.27 14.54 20.99
N ASP A 453 -12.57 14.43 19.87
CA ASP A 453 -12.84 15.19 18.65
C ASP A 453 -13.73 14.34 17.75
N GLY A 454 -14.78 14.93 17.14
CA GLY A 454 -15.69 14.24 16.23
C GLY A 454 -16.73 13.34 16.91
N GLU A 455 -17.42 12.52 16.10
CA GLU A 455 -18.37 11.52 16.57
C GLU A 455 -18.20 10.16 15.89
N LEU A 456 -18.72 9.08 16.51
CA LEU A 456 -18.58 7.73 15.97
C LEU A 456 -19.24 7.56 14.59
N MET A 457 -20.30 8.34 14.31
CA MET A 457 -20.94 8.35 12.99
C MET A 457 -19.98 8.79 11.88
N ASP A 458 -19.02 9.68 12.18
CA ASP A 458 -17.98 10.08 11.24
C ASP A 458 -17.17 8.87 10.77
N ASN A 459 -16.83 7.99 11.71
CA ASN A 459 -16.05 6.79 11.43
C ASN A 459 -16.86 5.78 10.60
N TYR A 460 -18.15 5.61 10.89
CA TYR A 460 -19.00 4.67 10.15
C TYR A 460 -19.27 5.10 8.71
N VAL A 461 -19.64 6.37 8.49
CA VAL A 461 -19.92 6.87 7.14
C VAL A 461 -18.65 6.94 6.31
N THR A 462 -17.54 7.41 6.90
CA THR A 462 -16.24 7.45 6.23
C THR A 462 -15.73 6.05 5.91
N PHE A 463 -15.94 5.07 6.80
CA PHE A 463 -15.58 3.68 6.54
C PHE A 463 -16.37 3.08 5.38
N LEU A 464 -17.69 3.28 5.33
CA LEU A 464 -18.51 2.81 4.20
C LEU A 464 -18.04 3.43 2.88
N ALA A 465 -17.79 4.74 2.85
CA ALA A 465 -17.20 5.38 1.67
C ALA A 465 -15.83 4.78 1.30
N GLY A 466 -15.05 4.42 2.33
CA GLY A 466 -13.73 3.80 2.19
C GLY A 466 -13.76 2.43 1.53
N ILE A 467 -14.83 1.64 1.78
CA ILE A 467 -15.04 0.36 1.11
C ILE A 467 -15.12 0.56 -0.41
N PHE A 468 -15.92 1.52 -0.89
CA PHE A 468 -16.03 1.81 -2.34
C PHE A 468 -14.70 2.20 -2.97
N ARG A 469 -13.86 2.95 -2.24
CA ARG A 469 -12.50 3.27 -2.67
C ARG A 469 -11.65 2.00 -2.82
N SER A 470 -11.62 1.16 -1.79
CA SER A 470 -10.76 -0.02 -1.75
C SER A 470 -11.14 -1.10 -2.76
N VAL A 471 -12.42 -1.22 -3.11
CA VAL A 471 -12.91 -2.29 -4.00
C VAL A 471 -12.66 -1.98 -5.48
N ARG A 472 -12.36 -0.73 -5.81
CA ARG A 472 -11.87 -0.33 -7.15
C ARG A 472 -10.51 -0.94 -7.50
N PHE A 473 -9.76 -1.43 -6.51
CA PHE A 473 -8.56 -2.22 -6.75
C PHE A 473 -8.87 -3.69 -7.14
N GLY A 474 -10.15 -4.08 -7.13
CA GLY A 474 -10.63 -5.39 -7.55
C GLY A 474 -10.75 -6.43 -6.44
N ALA A 475 -11.72 -7.34 -6.60
CA ALA A 475 -11.97 -8.46 -5.68
C ALA A 475 -10.95 -9.61 -5.82
N SER A 476 -9.94 -9.48 -6.67
CA SER A 476 -8.86 -10.47 -6.83
C SER A 476 -7.79 -10.37 -5.73
N SER A 477 -7.70 -9.24 -5.02
CA SER A 477 -6.77 -9.05 -3.91
C SER A 477 -7.36 -9.53 -2.57
N ALA A 478 -6.53 -9.97 -1.63
CA ALA A 478 -6.98 -10.37 -0.29
C ALA A 478 -7.73 -9.23 0.42
N HIS A 479 -7.20 -8.02 0.36
CA HIS A 479 -7.84 -6.82 0.93
C HIS A 479 -9.17 -6.49 0.20
N GLY A 480 -9.24 -6.65 -1.12
CA GLY A 480 -10.48 -6.51 -1.90
C GLY A 480 -11.56 -7.51 -1.47
N ARG A 481 -11.22 -8.80 -1.35
CA ARG A 481 -12.14 -9.84 -0.85
C ARG A 481 -12.63 -9.55 0.56
N ALA A 482 -11.74 -9.09 1.44
CA ALA A 482 -12.09 -8.69 2.81
C ALA A 482 -13.08 -7.51 2.84
N ASN A 483 -12.90 -6.52 1.96
CA ASN A 483 -13.84 -5.40 1.81
C ASN A 483 -15.21 -5.87 1.32
N MET A 484 -15.25 -6.87 0.43
CA MET A 484 -16.51 -7.45 -0.05
C MET A 484 -17.27 -8.20 1.03
N VAL A 485 -16.58 -9.02 1.83
CA VAL A 485 -17.22 -9.68 2.98
C VAL A 485 -17.88 -8.66 3.90
N ARG A 486 -17.16 -7.57 4.22
CA ARG A 486 -17.70 -6.49 5.06
C ARG A 486 -18.91 -5.81 4.42
N PHE A 487 -18.80 -5.41 3.16
CA PHE A 487 -19.89 -4.73 2.45
C PHE A 487 -21.16 -5.58 2.42
N ASN A 488 -21.05 -6.84 2.02
CA ASN A 488 -22.18 -7.75 1.89
C ASN A 488 -22.76 -8.13 3.26
N PHE A 489 -21.91 -8.35 4.27
CA PHE A 489 -22.38 -8.59 5.63
C PHE A 489 -23.12 -7.38 6.21
N PHE A 490 -22.60 -6.16 6.01
CA PHE A 490 -23.25 -4.93 6.43
C PHE A 490 -24.57 -4.68 5.72
N LYS A 491 -24.64 -4.99 4.42
CA LYS A 491 -25.88 -4.96 3.63
C LYS A 491 -26.92 -5.91 4.21
N GLU A 492 -26.56 -7.17 4.45
CA GLU A 492 -27.46 -8.18 5.05
C GLU A 492 -27.92 -7.81 6.46
N ALA A 493 -27.03 -7.23 7.28
CA ALA A 493 -27.35 -6.79 8.63
C ALA A 493 -28.18 -5.49 8.69
N GLY A 494 -28.40 -4.82 7.55
CA GLY A 494 -29.09 -3.53 7.49
C GLY A 494 -28.28 -2.38 8.11
N ALA A 495 -26.95 -2.50 8.15
CA ALA A 495 -26.04 -1.48 8.63
C ALA A 495 -26.02 -0.22 7.73
N PHE A 496 -26.43 -0.38 6.47
CA PHE A 496 -26.75 0.72 5.57
C PHE A 496 -27.91 0.34 4.66
N SER A 497 -28.53 1.34 4.03
CA SER A 497 -29.47 1.16 2.92
C SER A 497 -28.96 1.88 1.68
N ARG A 498 -29.44 1.46 0.49
CA ARG A 498 -29.25 2.17 -0.78
C ARG A 498 -30.62 2.58 -1.30
N ASP A 499 -30.81 3.85 -1.55
CA ASP A 499 -32.04 4.38 -2.13
C ASP A 499 -32.10 4.01 -3.63
N PRO A 500 -33.18 3.37 -4.11
CA PRO A 500 -33.26 2.88 -5.48
C PRO A 500 -33.46 3.98 -6.52
N GLU A 501 -33.95 5.16 -6.12
CA GLU A 501 -34.23 6.28 -7.04
C GLU A 501 -32.99 7.15 -7.24
N THR A 502 -32.29 7.46 -6.15
CA THR A 502 -31.11 8.33 -6.15
C THR A 502 -29.80 7.57 -6.30
N GLY A 503 -29.78 6.30 -5.91
CA GLY A 503 -28.58 5.48 -5.83
C GLY A 503 -27.69 5.74 -4.62
N TYR A 504 -28.12 6.59 -3.69
CA TYR A 504 -27.32 6.95 -2.52
C TYR A 504 -27.42 5.94 -1.39
N TYR A 505 -26.28 5.74 -0.73
CA TYR A 505 -26.11 4.94 0.46
C TYR A 505 -26.26 5.80 1.72
N SER A 506 -26.88 5.23 2.74
CA SER A 506 -27.07 5.85 4.05
C SER A 506 -26.81 4.83 5.16
N VAL A 507 -25.90 5.16 6.08
CA VAL A 507 -25.56 4.33 7.24
C VAL A 507 -26.66 4.40 8.29
N ASN A 508 -27.00 3.26 8.88
CA ASN A 508 -27.80 3.16 10.10
C ASN A 508 -26.88 2.93 11.30
N PHE A 509 -26.80 3.90 12.21
CA PHE A 509 -25.86 3.88 13.34
C PHE A 509 -25.98 2.63 14.24
N ASP A 510 -27.19 2.33 14.70
CA ASP A 510 -27.42 1.21 15.63
C ASP A 510 -27.14 -0.13 14.96
N ARG A 511 -27.59 -0.29 13.71
CA ARG A 511 -27.38 -1.52 12.94
C ARG A 511 -25.92 -1.70 12.56
N MET A 512 -25.20 -0.62 12.26
CA MET A 512 -23.76 -0.67 11.99
C MET A 512 -22.99 -1.17 13.21
N THR A 513 -23.30 -0.65 14.40
CA THR A 513 -22.68 -1.10 15.66
C THR A 513 -22.88 -2.61 15.87
N VAL A 514 -24.11 -3.09 15.71
CA VAL A 514 -24.45 -4.52 15.83
C VAL A 514 -23.74 -5.36 14.76
N ALA A 515 -23.65 -4.86 13.53
CA ALA A 515 -23.01 -5.57 12.43
C ALA A 515 -21.49 -5.70 12.62
N ILE A 516 -20.83 -4.66 13.16
CA ILE A 516 -19.40 -4.70 13.50
C ILE A 516 -19.13 -5.78 14.55
N ASP A 517 -19.91 -5.81 15.63
CA ASP A 517 -19.75 -6.82 16.70
C ASP A 517 -20.01 -8.25 16.17
N ALA A 518 -21.06 -8.42 15.36
CA ALA A 518 -21.41 -9.72 14.78
C ALA A 518 -20.35 -10.24 13.80
N LEU A 519 -19.80 -9.36 12.94
CA LEU A 519 -18.73 -9.75 12.02
C LEU A 519 -17.43 -10.04 12.75
N SER A 520 -17.13 -9.28 13.81
CA SER A 520 -15.99 -9.55 14.72
C SER A 520 -16.10 -10.92 15.36
N ASN A 521 -17.25 -11.25 15.91
CA ASN A 521 -17.52 -12.56 16.48
C ASN A 521 -17.29 -13.67 15.45
N LYS A 522 -17.86 -13.52 14.25
CA LYS A 522 -17.77 -14.51 13.17
C LYS A 522 -16.32 -14.78 12.75
N ILE A 523 -15.56 -13.71 12.46
CA ILE A 523 -14.16 -13.85 12.01
C ILE A 523 -13.29 -14.44 13.11
N LEU A 524 -13.41 -13.93 14.35
CA LEU A 524 -12.62 -14.44 15.48
C LEU A 524 -12.93 -15.91 15.80
N THR A 525 -14.19 -16.32 15.68
CA THR A 525 -14.58 -17.73 15.85
C THR A 525 -13.94 -18.61 14.79
N ILE A 526 -14.02 -18.23 13.51
CA ILE A 526 -13.38 -18.95 12.39
C ILE A 526 -11.86 -19.07 12.62
N GLN A 527 -11.20 -17.97 12.99
CA GLN A 527 -9.76 -17.97 13.27
C GLN A 527 -9.43 -18.86 14.47
N GLY A 528 -10.17 -18.74 15.57
CA GLY A 528 -9.93 -19.50 16.79
C GLY A 528 -10.13 -20.99 16.61
N ASP A 529 -11.16 -21.40 15.88
CA ASP A 529 -11.42 -22.82 15.61
C ASP A 529 -10.52 -23.38 14.49
N GLY A 530 -9.80 -22.53 13.76
CA GLY A 530 -9.02 -22.94 12.59
C GLY A 530 -9.93 -23.44 11.46
N ASP A 531 -11.15 -22.92 11.36
CA ASP A 531 -12.20 -23.39 10.47
C ASP A 531 -11.98 -22.93 9.03
N TYR A 532 -11.09 -23.63 8.32
CA TYR A 532 -10.78 -23.36 6.92
C TYR A 532 -12.01 -23.46 6.00
N GLU A 533 -12.89 -24.43 6.24
CA GLU A 533 -14.09 -24.61 5.41
C GLU A 533 -15.07 -23.45 5.60
N GLY A 534 -15.28 -23.01 6.85
CA GLY A 534 -16.06 -21.82 7.16
C GLY A 534 -15.46 -20.54 6.57
N ALA A 535 -14.13 -20.41 6.58
CA ALA A 535 -13.42 -19.31 5.96
C ALA A 535 -13.60 -19.26 4.43
N GLN A 536 -13.48 -20.41 3.75
CA GLN A 536 -13.74 -20.52 2.31
C GLN A 536 -15.17 -20.16 1.98
N LYS A 537 -16.14 -20.74 2.69
CA LYS A 537 -17.56 -20.47 2.49
C LYS A 537 -17.88 -18.99 2.65
N LEU A 538 -17.37 -18.34 3.71
CA LEU A 538 -17.57 -16.91 3.94
C LEU A 538 -17.07 -16.07 2.76
N LEU A 539 -15.88 -16.39 2.23
CA LEU A 539 -15.30 -15.65 1.11
C LEU A 539 -15.97 -15.95 -0.23
N GLU A 540 -16.49 -17.16 -0.44
CA GLU A 540 -17.22 -17.53 -1.65
C GLU A 540 -18.60 -16.87 -1.70
N GLU A 541 -19.31 -16.84 -0.56
CA GLU A 541 -20.65 -16.28 -0.48
C GLU A 541 -20.63 -14.74 -0.39
N GLN A 542 -19.72 -14.16 0.40
CA GLN A 542 -19.71 -12.73 0.69
C GLN A 542 -18.50 -11.98 0.11
N GLY A 543 -17.49 -12.66 -0.43
CA GLY A 543 -16.30 -12.02 -1.03
C GLY A 543 -16.47 -11.57 -2.48
N ILE A 544 -17.71 -11.43 -2.97
CA ILE A 544 -18.04 -11.15 -4.37
C ILE A 544 -18.62 -9.74 -4.57
N ILE A 545 -18.45 -9.20 -5.78
CA ILE A 545 -19.10 -7.97 -6.24
C ILE A 545 -20.41 -8.37 -6.93
N ASP A 546 -21.56 -7.91 -6.41
CA ASP A 546 -22.85 -8.11 -7.08
C ASP A 546 -23.08 -7.08 -8.21
N ASP A 547 -24.06 -7.33 -9.07
CA ASP A 547 -24.34 -6.48 -10.24
C ASP A 547 -24.64 -5.02 -9.86
N GLN A 548 -25.29 -4.81 -8.71
CA GLN A 548 -25.62 -3.46 -8.23
C GLN A 548 -24.35 -2.70 -7.85
N LEU A 549 -23.47 -3.31 -7.04
CA LEU A 549 -22.21 -2.71 -6.66
C LEU A 549 -21.30 -2.51 -7.88
N ALA A 550 -21.25 -3.47 -8.81
CA ALA A 550 -20.48 -3.32 -10.06
C ALA A 550 -20.92 -2.08 -10.85
N SER A 551 -22.24 -1.84 -10.96
CA SER A 551 -22.80 -0.64 -11.58
C SER A 551 -22.39 0.64 -10.85
N ASP A 552 -22.43 0.64 -9.52
CA ASP A 552 -22.04 1.78 -8.70
C ASP A 552 -20.54 2.08 -8.81
N LEU A 553 -19.67 1.07 -8.94
CA LEU A 553 -18.24 1.25 -9.20
C LEU A 553 -17.98 1.79 -10.61
N LYS A 554 -18.71 1.30 -11.60
CA LYS A 554 -18.64 1.81 -12.98
C LYS A 554 -19.03 3.29 -13.04
N LEU A 555 -20.03 3.73 -12.27
CA LEU A 555 -20.37 5.14 -12.14
C LEU A 555 -19.16 5.97 -11.69
N LEU A 556 -18.37 5.50 -10.72
CA LEU A 556 -17.17 6.21 -10.25
C LEU A 556 -16.10 6.34 -11.36
N GLU A 557 -15.97 5.33 -12.22
CA GLU A 557 -15.09 5.35 -13.38
C GLU A 557 -15.59 6.33 -14.45
N GLU A 558 -16.90 6.32 -14.75
CA GLU A 558 -17.55 7.26 -15.68
C GLU A 558 -17.45 8.71 -15.19
N LYS A 559 -17.43 8.93 -13.86
CA LYS A 559 -17.17 10.23 -13.23
C LYS A 559 -15.69 10.61 -13.18
N GLN A 560 -14.81 9.76 -13.70
CA GLN A 560 -13.36 9.97 -13.75
C GLN A 560 -12.75 10.27 -12.38
N ILE A 561 -13.28 9.67 -11.32
CA ILE A 561 -12.69 9.84 -10.00
C ILE A 561 -11.28 9.23 -10.03
N PRO A 562 -10.24 9.96 -9.60
CA PRO A 562 -8.88 9.45 -9.56
C PRO A 562 -8.78 8.10 -8.83
N VAL A 563 -7.88 7.23 -9.27
CA VAL A 563 -7.58 5.96 -8.60
C VAL A 563 -6.50 6.17 -7.54
N ASP A 564 -5.54 7.06 -7.81
CA ASP A 564 -4.50 7.43 -6.85
C ASP A 564 -4.02 8.89 -7.06
N VAL A 565 -2.93 9.27 -6.43
CA VAL A 565 -2.36 10.62 -6.42
C VAL A 565 -0.91 10.65 -6.88
N THR A 566 -0.47 11.83 -7.29
CA THR A 566 0.93 12.20 -7.48
C THR A 566 1.30 13.36 -6.57
N PHE A 567 2.58 13.51 -6.28
CA PHE A 567 3.04 14.51 -5.32
C PHE A 567 3.87 15.61 -5.97
N ASN A 568 3.43 16.85 -5.77
CA ASN A 568 4.29 18.02 -5.87
C ASN A 568 5.05 18.13 -4.55
N GLN A 569 6.37 17.95 -4.59
CA GLN A 569 7.22 17.78 -3.42
C GLN A 569 8.63 18.32 -3.67
N GLY A 570 9.43 18.43 -2.60
CA GLY A 570 10.81 18.89 -2.68
C GLY A 570 11.06 20.20 -1.94
N LYS A 571 12.30 20.68 -2.02
CA LYS A 571 12.79 21.81 -1.23
C LYS A 571 11.99 23.10 -1.41
N GLU A 572 11.65 23.41 -2.67
CA GLU A 572 10.85 24.60 -3.03
C GLU A 572 9.46 24.58 -2.38
N VAL A 573 8.80 23.42 -2.36
CA VAL A 573 7.47 23.24 -1.73
C VAL A 573 7.53 23.48 -0.23
N LEU A 574 8.65 23.12 0.40
CA LEU A 574 8.87 23.28 1.84
C LEU A 574 9.41 24.66 2.22
N GLY A 575 9.76 25.51 1.25
CA GLY A 575 10.38 26.81 1.50
C GLY A 575 11.76 26.71 2.16
N ILE A 576 12.55 25.69 1.80
CA ILE A 576 13.93 25.48 2.30
C ILE A 576 14.92 25.43 1.12
N ASP A 577 16.16 25.81 1.37
CA ASP A 577 17.25 25.86 0.36
C ASP A 577 17.99 24.52 0.19
#